data_AF-A0A1I1DUY3-F1
#
_entry.id   AF-A0A1I1DUY3-F1
#
_cell.length_a   1.000
_cell.length_b   1.000
_cell.length_c   1.000
_cell.angle_alpha   90.00
_cell.angle_beta   90.00
_cell.angle_gamma   90.00
#
_symmetry.space_group_name_H-M   'P 1'
#
loop_
_entity.id
_entity.type
_entity.pdbx_description
1 polymer ?
#
loop_
_entity_poly.entity_id
_entity_poly.type
_entity_poly.pdbx_seq_one_letter_code
_entity_poly.pdbx_strand_id
1 'polypeptide(L)'
;MSSYRIPEAAEILGVSDDTLRRWIEAGRLDTGTEGGRTVVPGPALAELAVSLADDPDRVPRAGAVSARNRLPGIVTRVVTDTVMAQVELICGPYRLVSLMSSEAAEELGLEPGVRAIASVKSTNVVVERP
;
A
#
# COMPACT_ATOMS: atom_id res chain seq x y z
N MET A 1 24.41 -4.08 -10.14
CA MET A 1 23.45 -3.55 -9.15
C MET A 1 22.29 -2.94 -9.93
N SER A 2 21.04 -3.10 -9.49
CA SER A 2 19.90 -2.47 -10.17
C SER A 2 19.94 -0.96 -9.97
N SER A 3 19.70 -0.21 -11.03
CA SER A 3 19.54 1.24 -11.05
C SER A 3 18.16 1.56 -11.64
N TYR A 4 17.52 2.61 -11.14
CA TYR A 4 16.17 3.01 -11.54
C TYR A 4 16.18 4.42 -12.11
N ARG A 5 15.38 4.67 -13.14
CA ARG A 5 15.10 6.03 -13.61
C ARG A 5 14.22 6.75 -12.59
N ILE A 6 14.25 8.09 -12.58
CA ILE A 6 13.41 8.90 -11.68
C ILE A 6 11.92 8.49 -11.75
N PRO A 7 11.28 8.29 -12.92
CA PRO A 7 9.87 7.90 -12.96
C PRO A 7 9.61 6.52 -12.31
N GLU A 8 10.50 5.55 -12.56
CA GLU A 8 10.40 4.20 -12.00
C GLU A 8 10.57 4.23 -10.48
N ALA A 9 11.55 4.99 -9.98
CA ALA A 9 11.76 5.18 -8.56
C ALA A 9 10.59 5.91 -7.88
N ALA A 10 9.99 6.90 -8.54
CA ALA A 10 8.83 7.63 -8.02
C ALA A 10 7.59 6.73 -7.92
N GLU A 11 7.36 5.88 -8.92
CA GLU A 11 6.32 4.86 -8.92
C GLU A 11 6.50 3.87 -7.77
N ILE A 12 7.72 3.35 -7.57
CA ILE A 12 8.05 2.44 -6.46
C ILE A 12 7.75 3.08 -5.09
N LEU A 13 8.06 4.37 -4.91
CA LEU A 13 7.82 5.09 -3.65
C LEU A 13 6.37 5.60 -3.49
N GLY A 14 5.55 5.51 -4.53
CA GLY A 14 4.18 6.02 -4.54
C GLY A 14 4.08 7.55 -4.49
N VAL A 15 5.05 8.27 -5.07
CA VAL A 15 5.11 9.75 -5.10
C VAL A 15 5.17 10.27 -6.54
N SER A 16 5.05 11.59 -6.74
CA SER A 16 5.26 12.19 -8.06
C SER A 16 6.75 12.33 -8.40
N ASP A 17 7.08 12.32 -9.68
CA ASP A 17 8.44 12.60 -10.19
C ASP A 17 9.02 13.91 -9.62
N ASP A 18 8.18 14.95 -9.49
CA ASP A 18 8.56 16.24 -8.93
C ASP A 18 8.93 16.14 -7.44
N THR A 19 8.18 15.35 -6.67
CA THR A 19 8.49 15.10 -5.25
C THR A 19 9.84 14.38 -5.12
N LEU A 20 10.08 13.36 -5.95
CA LEU A 20 11.33 12.63 -5.93
C LEU A 20 12.53 13.51 -6.32
N ARG A 21 12.37 14.38 -7.33
CA ARG A 21 13.40 15.36 -7.71
C ARG A 21 13.71 16.32 -6.57
N ARG A 22 12.69 16.85 -5.89
CA ARG A 22 12.87 17.72 -4.72
C ARG A 22 13.60 17.03 -3.58
N TRP A 23 13.36 15.74 -3.36
CA TRP A 23 14.09 14.96 -2.34
C TRP A 23 15.55 14.72 -2.71
N ILE A 24 15.84 14.47 -3.98
CA ILE A 24 17.22 14.38 -4.49
C ILE A 24 17.93 15.73 -4.30
N GLU A 25 17.29 16.85 -4.66
CA GLU A 25 17.83 18.20 -4.46
C GLU A 25 18.05 18.52 -2.97
N ALA A 26 17.19 17.99 -2.09
CA ALA A 26 17.32 18.11 -0.64
C ALA A 26 18.35 17.13 -0.03
N GLY A 27 19.04 16.32 -0.83
CA GLY A 27 20.04 15.37 -0.36
C GLY A 27 19.49 14.16 0.38
N ARG A 28 18.18 13.88 0.26
CA ARG A 28 17.53 12.71 0.88
C ARG A 28 17.77 11.40 0.14
N LEU A 29 18.31 11.46 -1.09
CA LEU A 29 18.51 10.28 -1.93
C LEU A 29 19.74 10.47 -2.80
N ASP A 30 20.71 9.57 -2.63
CA ASP A 30 21.90 9.54 -3.49
C ASP A 30 21.53 9.11 -4.91
N THR A 31 22.14 9.77 -5.89
CA THR A 31 21.92 9.47 -7.31
C THR A 31 23.24 9.26 -8.06
N GLY A 32 23.18 8.41 -9.07
CA GLY A 32 24.25 8.19 -10.04
C GLY A 32 23.90 8.76 -11.42
N THR A 33 24.85 8.66 -12.34
CA THR A 33 24.63 8.97 -13.75
C THR A 33 24.99 7.76 -14.61
N GLU A 34 24.05 7.29 -15.42
CA GLU A 34 24.27 6.24 -16.42
C GLU A 34 23.83 6.75 -17.79
N GLY A 35 24.73 6.67 -18.78
CA GLY A 35 24.45 7.13 -20.15
C GLY A 35 24.02 8.60 -20.25
N GLY A 36 24.53 9.46 -19.37
CA GLY A 36 24.19 10.89 -19.31
C GLY A 36 22.83 11.19 -18.66
N ARG A 37 22.21 10.20 -18.00
CA ARG A 37 20.90 10.37 -17.36
C ARG A 37 20.99 10.02 -15.86
N THR A 38 20.28 10.79 -15.04
CA THR A 38 20.21 10.55 -13.58
C THR A 38 19.51 9.22 -13.30
N VAL A 39 20.14 8.39 -12.47
CA VAL A 39 19.61 7.11 -12.00
C VAL A 39 19.72 7.03 -10.49
N VAL A 40 18.78 6.33 -9.86
CA VAL A 40 18.76 6.06 -8.43
C VAL A 40 19.28 4.63 -8.20
N PRO A 41 20.35 4.43 -7.40
CA PRO A 41 20.80 3.10 -7.01
C PRO A 41 19.71 2.38 -6.20
N GLY A 42 19.46 1.11 -6.52
CA GLY A 42 18.46 0.30 -5.82
C GLY A 42 18.61 0.24 -4.30
N PRO A 43 19.83 0.08 -3.74
CA PRO A 43 20.02 0.10 -2.28
C PRO A 43 19.60 1.43 -1.63
N ALA A 44 19.98 2.57 -2.22
CA ALA A 44 19.60 3.89 -1.72
C ALA A 44 18.08 4.12 -1.80
N LEU A 45 17.44 3.62 -2.86
CA LEU A 45 15.99 3.67 -3.01
C LEU A 45 15.27 2.85 -1.91
N ALA A 46 15.80 1.67 -1.60
CA ALA A 46 15.24 0.79 -0.57
C ALA A 46 15.40 1.39 0.84
N GLU A 47 16.56 1.95 1.16
CA GLU A 47 16.80 2.66 2.43
C GLU A 47 15.85 3.84 2.61
N LEU A 48 15.64 4.64 1.55
CA LEU A 48 14.67 5.72 1.58
C LEU A 48 13.24 5.18 1.78
N ALA A 49 12.86 4.10 1.08
CA ALA A 49 11.52 3.51 1.22
C ALA A 49 11.22 3.07 2.66
N VAL A 50 12.19 2.45 3.34
CA VAL A 50 12.10 2.07 4.76
C VAL A 50 11.96 3.32 5.64
N SER A 51 12.83 4.32 5.45
CA SER A 51 12.75 5.56 6.24
C SER A 51 11.43 6.32 6.10
N LEU A 52 10.76 6.18 4.95
CA LEU A 52 9.45 6.78 4.69
C LEU A 52 8.28 5.93 5.20
N ALA A 53 8.50 4.66 5.53
CA ALA A 53 7.48 3.82 6.17
C ALA A 53 7.45 4.08 7.69
N ASP A 54 8.61 4.38 8.28
CA ASP A 54 8.76 4.71 9.70
C ASP A 54 8.38 6.17 10.04
N ASP A 55 7.95 6.98 9.07
CA ASP A 55 7.53 8.38 9.27
C ASP A 55 6.08 8.43 9.79
N PRO A 56 5.85 8.75 11.09
CA PRO A 56 4.53 8.72 11.71
C PRO A 56 3.57 9.79 11.16
N ASP A 57 4.09 10.81 10.46
CA ASP A 57 3.30 11.85 9.81
C ASP A 57 2.92 11.51 8.37
N ARG A 58 3.35 10.35 7.86
CA ARG A 58 2.91 9.84 6.56
C ARG A 58 1.48 9.33 6.67
N VAL A 59 0.52 10.23 6.50
CA VAL A 59 -0.87 9.85 6.20
C VAL A 59 -0.82 9.02 4.90
N PRO A 60 -1.18 7.72 4.92
CA PRO A 60 -1.39 6.98 3.69
C PRO A 60 -2.39 7.81 2.90
N ARG A 61 -2.10 8.16 1.65
CA ARG A 61 -3.12 8.79 0.82
C ARG A 61 -4.25 7.76 0.69
N ALA A 62 -5.27 7.89 1.54
CA ALA A 62 -6.62 7.39 1.30
C ALA A 62 -7.28 8.19 0.14
N GLY A 63 -6.48 8.62 -0.83
CA GLY A 63 -6.82 9.47 -1.95
C GLY A 63 -6.66 8.67 -3.23
N ALA A 64 -7.80 8.35 -3.85
CA ALA A 64 -7.97 7.63 -5.11
C ALA A 64 -7.61 6.14 -5.09
N VAL A 65 -8.26 5.36 -4.22
CA VAL A 65 -8.33 3.91 -4.43
C VAL A 65 -9.27 3.66 -5.62
N SER A 66 -8.79 2.99 -6.68
CA SER A 66 -9.61 2.61 -7.85
C SER A 66 -10.67 1.54 -7.54
N ALA A 67 -10.73 1.07 -6.29
CA ALA A 67 -11.75 0.18 -5.79
C ALA A 67 -13.09 0.92 -5.69
N ARG A 68 -13.90 0.82 -6.76
CA ARG A 68 -15.27 1.32 -6.75
C ARG A 68 -16.22 0.46 -5.92
N ASN A 69 -15.84 -0.79 -5.62
CA ASN A 69 -16.62 -1.72 -4.83
C ASN A 69 -16.27 -1.55 -3.34
N ARG A 70 -17.01 -0.67 -2.66
CA ARG A 70 -16.89 -0.44 -1.22
C ARG A 70 -18.15 -0.96 -0.53
N LEU A 71 -17.99 -1.92 0.35
CA LEU A 71 -19.08 -2.54 1.09
C LEU A 71 -18.89 -2.25 2.59
N PRO A 72 -19.62 -1.27 3.15
CA PRO A 72 -19.63 -1.04 4.59
C PRO A 72 -20.18 -2.28 5.30
N GLY A 73 -19.56 -2.63 6.42
CA GLY A 73 -19.94 -3.79 7.20
C GLY A 73 -19.44 -3.74 8.63
N ILE A 74 -19.65 -4.84 9.33
CA ILE A 74 -19.17 -5.08 10.68
C ILE A 74 -18.25 -6.29 10.66
N VAL A 75 -17.09 -6.17 11.30
CA VAL A 75 -16.17 -7.30 11.50
C VAL A 75 -16.83 -8.29 12.43
N THR A 76 -16.88 -9.56 12.04
CA THR A 76 -17.49 -10.63 12.83
C THR A 76 -16.48 -11.62 13.37
N ARG A 77 -15.30 -11.72 12.74
CA ARG A 77 -14.21 -12.58 13.18
C ARG A 77 -12.87 -12.06 12.66
N VAL A 78 -11.85 -12.15 13.50
CA VAL A 78 -10.46 -11.93 13.11
C VAL A 78 -9.65 -13.14 13.59
N VAL A 79 -8.92 -13.76 12.68
CA VAL A 79 -7.96 -14.83 12.99
C VAL A 79 -6.61 -14.37 12.47
N THR A 80 -5.66 -14.22 13.36
CA THR A 80 -4.34 -13.67 13.04
C THR A 80 -3.28 -14.73 13.31
N ASP A 81 -2.33 -14.87 12.39
CA ASP A 81 -1.09 -15.62 12.58
C ASP A 81 0.12 -14.66 12.57
N THR A 82 1.35 -15.17 12.46
CA THR A 82 2.56 -14.34 12.49
C THR A 82 2.68 -13.36 11.31
N VAL A 83 2.07 -13.65 10.16
CA VAL A 83 2.25 -12.87 8.92
C VAL A 83 0.92 -12.39 8.36
N MET A 84 -0.12 -13.22 8.44
CA MET A 84 -1.42 -13.02 7.82
C MET A 84 -2.56 -12.99 8.84
N ALA A 85 -3.56 -12.17 8.53
CA ALA A 85 -4.85 -12.14 9.19
C ALA A 85 -5.98 -12.48 8.20
N GLN A 86 -6.88 -13.34 8.66
CA GLN A 86 -8.19 -13.54 8.08
C GLN A 86 -9.21 -12.69 8.83
N VAL A 87 -9.78 -11.70 8.14
CA VAL A 87 -10.81 -10.81 8.66
C VAL A 87 -12.12 -11.12 7.96
N GLU A 88 -13.15 -11.42 8.75
CA GLU A 88 -14.50 -11.64 8.24
C GLU A 88 -15.39 -10.45 8.53
N LEU A 89 -16.18 -10.07 7.53
CA LEU A 89 -17.13 -8.98 7.61
C LEU A 89 -18.51 -9.43 7.14
N ILE A 90 -19.55 -8.92 7.79
CA ILE A 90 -20.90 -8.91 7.23
C ILE A 90 -21.18 -7.53 6.66
N CYS A 91 -21.42 -7.48 5.36
CA CYS A 91 -21.74 -6.27 4.61
C CYS A 91 -23.15 -6.40 4.00
N GLY A 92 -24.18 -6.02 4.76
CA GLY A 92 -25.56 -6.26 4.37
C GLY A 92 -25.87 -7.77 4.31
N PRO A 93 -26.41 -8.32 3.20
CA PRO A 93 -26.70 -9.74 3.09
C PRO A 93 -25.47 -10.61 2.78
N TYR A 94 -24.29 -10.00 2.59
CA TYR A 94 -23.09 -10.69 2.13
C TYR A 94 -22.09 -10.91 3.27
N ARG A 95 -21.53 -12.12 3.35
CA ARG A 95 -20.33 -12.41 4.14
C ARG A 95 -19.11 -12.29 3.26
N LEU A 96 -18.16 -11.45 3.65
CA LEU A 96 -16.88 -11.27 2.98
C LEU A 96 -15.75 -11.73 3.89
N VAL A 97 -14.71 -12.28 3.27
CA VAL A 97 -13.47 -12.67 3.96
C VAL A 97 -12.32 -11.96 3.25
N SER A 98 -11.55 -11.20 4.01
CA SER A 98 -10.32 -10.56 3.58
C SER A 98 -9.13 -11.31 4.15
N LEU A 99 -8.14 -11.59 3.30
CA LEU A 99 -6.81 -12.00 3.73
C LEU A 99 -5.90 -10.78 3.59
N MET A 100 -5.28 -10.37 4.69
CA MET A 100 -4.36 -9.23 4.74
C MET A 100 -3.21 -9.54 5.69
N SER A 101 -2.19 -8.67 5.78
CA SER A 101 -1.13 -8.87 6.77
C SER A 101 -1.67 -8.72 8.19
N SER A 102 -1.05 -9.43 9.14
CA SER A 102 -1.36 -9.32 10.57
C SER A 102 -1.17 -7.89 11.06
N GLU A 103 -0.06 -7.27 10.69
CA GLU A 103 0.26 -5.87 11.01
C GLU A 103 -0.83 -4.90 10.55
N ALA A 104 -1.31 -5.04 9.30
CA ALA A 104 -2.37 -4.15 8.81
C ALA A 104 -3.70 -4.35 9.55
N ALA A 105 -4.02 -5.58 9.98
CA ALA A 105 -5.22 -5.83 10.79
C ALA A 105 -5.11 -5.20 12.18
N GLU A 106 -3.93 -5.24 12.78
CA GLU A 106 -3.62 -4.62 14.08
C GLU A 106 -3.62 -3.10 13.99
N GLU A 107 -2.94 -2.51 13.01
CA GLU A 107 -2.90 -1.05 12.76
C GLU A 107 -4.30 -0.46 12.55
N LEU A 108 -5.17 -1.19 11.84
CA LEU A 108 -6.56 -0.78 11.61
C LEU A 108 -7.47 -1.04 12.83
N GLY A 109 -6.97 -1.67 13.89
CA GLY A 109 -7.75 -2.01 15.08
C GLY A 109 -8.93 -2.93 14.77
N LEU A 110 -8.74 -3.90 13.86
CA LEU A 110 -9.82 -4.80 13.45
C LEU A 110 -10.07 -5.85 14.53
N GLU A 111 -11.29 -5.83 15.06
CA GLU A 111 -11.78 -6.82 16.02
C GLU A 111 -13.29 -7.04 15.82
N PRO A 112 -13.85 -8.17 16.26
CA PRO A 112 -15.29 -8.42 16.18
C PRO A 112 -16.10 -7.28 16.81
N GLY A 113 -17.03 -6.71 16.04
CA GLY A 113 -17.87 -5.57 16.45
C GLY A 113 -17.45 -4.23 15.82
N VAL A 114 -16.22 -4.11 15.30
CA VAL A 114 -15.75 -2.89 14.65
C VAL A 114 -16.40 -2.69 13.28
N ARG A 115 -16.80 -1.45 12.99
CA ARG A 115 -17.26 -1.06 11.66
C ARG A 115 -16.07 -0.90 10.72
N ALA A 116 -16.15 -1.55 9.57
CA ALA A 116 -15.11 -1.47 8.55
C ALA A 116 -15.74 -1.42 7.14
N ILE A 117 -14.94 -1.05 6.15
CA ILE A 117 -15.37 -1.03 4.74
C ILE A 117 -14.52 -2.05 4.00
N ALA A 118 -15.15 -3.12 3.52
CA ALA A 118 -14.51 -4.04 2.59
C ALA A 118 -14.37 -3.33 1.24
N SER A 119 -13.12 -3.15 0.78
CA SER A 119 -12.81 -2.47 -0.48
C SER A 119 -12.20 -3.47 -1.44
N VAL A 120 -12.88 -3.74 -2.56
CA VAL A 120 -12.43 -4.70 -3.57
C VAL A 120 -11.99 -3.95 -4.82
N LYS A 121 -10.74 -4.20 -5.26
CA LYS A 121 -10.21 -3.61 -6.49
C LYS A 121 -11.04 -4.08 -7.69
N SER A 122 -11.50 -3.14 -8.51
CA SER A 122 -12.42 -3.45 -9.63
C SER A 122 -11.84 -4.42 -10.67
N THR A 123 -10.51 -4.57 -10.75
CA THR A 123 -9.83 -5.50 -11.66
C THR A 123 -9.74 -6.93 -11.13
N ASN A 124 -10.15 -7.19 -9.89
CA ASN A 124 -10.05 -8.49 -9.23
C ASN A 124 -11.45 -9.08 -9.04
N VAL A 125 -12.12 -9.34 -10.15
CA VAL A 125 -13.45 -9.97 -10.19
C VAL A 125 -13.37 -11.22 -11.04
N VAL A 126 -13.83 -12.34 -10.50
CA VAL A 126 -14.02 -13.58 -11.26
C VAL A 126 -15.51 -13.65 -11.63
N VAL A 127 -15.78 -13.93 -12.90
CA VAL A 127 -17.15 -14.12 -13.40
C VAL A 127 -17.29 -15.57 -13.81
N GLU A 128 -18.31 -16.24 -13.29
CA GLU A 128 -18.70 -17.58 -13.71
C GLU A 128 -20.12 -17.57 -14.26
N ARG A 129 -20.43 -18.53 -15.13
CA ARG A 129 -21.81 -18.82 -15.52
C ARG A 129 -22.40 -19.85 -14.54
N PRO A 130 -23.71 -19.78 -14.26
CA PRO A 130 -24.38 -20.78 -13.44
C PRO A 130 -24.27 -22.18 -14.04
#